data_AF-A0A2V6LZ87-F1
#
_entry.id   AF-A0A2V6LZ87-F1
#
_cell.length_a   1.000
_cell.length_b   1.000
_cell.length_c   1.000
_cell.angle_alpha   90.00
_cell.angle_beta   90.00
_cell.angle_gamma   90.00
#
_symmetry.space_group_name_H-M   'P 1'
#
loop_
_entity.id
_entity.type
_entity.pdbx_description
1 polymer ?
#
loop_
_entity_poly.entity_id
_entity_poly.type
_entity_poly.pdbx_seq_one_letter_code
_entity_poly.pdbx_strand_id
1 'polypeptide(L)'
;MKLLKVKTARFAEVIEKCGKPEVYTLWQKPSADRHLQSQIKNNRLLTIQKSETGTEFGVVGFKERKGASHLIFPKSLKRFENQRIIGINWELVK
;
A
#
# COMPACT_ATOMS: atom_id res chain seq x y z
N MET A 1 -4.91 -12.99 -25.34
CA MET A 1 -5.27 -12.42 -24.02
C MET A 1 -4.94 -10.93 -24.01
N LYS A 2 -5.93 -10.04 -23.91
CA LYS A 2 -5.68 -8.60 -23.76
C LYS A 2 -5.13 -8.39 -22.35
N LEU A 3 -3.85 -8.05 -22.23
CA LEU A 3 -3.28 -7.53 -20.99
C LEU A 3 -4.05 -6.25 -20.66
N LEU A 4 -5.00 -6.33 -19.73
CA LEU A 4 -5.64 -5.14 -19.15
C LEU A 4 -4.48 -4.23 -18.69
N LYS A 5 -4.38 -3.05 -19.29
CA LYS A 5 -3.30 -2.09 -19.04
C LYS A 5 -3.48 -1.57 -17.62
N VAL A 6 -2.97 -2.30 -16.63
CA VAL A 6 -3.05 -1.91 -15.21
C VAL A 6 -2.28 -0.61 -15.09
N LYS A 7 -2.95 0.46 -14.66
CA LYS A 7 -2.29 1.74 -14.40
C LYS A 7 -1.26 1.54 -13.30
N THR A 8 -0.05 2.06 -13.51
CA THR A 8 1.06 1.94 -12.56
C THR A 8 1.49 3.33 -12.09
N ALA A 9 1.91 3.41 -10.83
CA ALA A 9 2.54 4.58 -10.25
C ALA A 9 3.85 4.17 -9.56
N ARG A 10 4.85 5.06 -9.56
CA ARG A 10 6.13 4.80 -8.89
C ARG A 10 6.00 5.10 -7.40
N PHE A 11 6.59 4.27 -6.54
CA PHE A 11 6.56 4.50 -5.09
C PHE A 11 7.10 5.88 -4.68
N ALA A 12 8.15 6.36 -5.33
CA ALA A 12 8.70 7.70 -5.11
C ALA A 12 7.68 8.82 -5.35
N GLU A 13 6.86 8.70 -6.41
CA GLU A 13 5.78 9.66 -6.70
C GLU A 13 4.71 9.64 -5.59
N VAL A 14 4.38 8.45 -5.09
CA VAL A 14 3.44 8.30 -3.97
C VAL A 14 3.97 9.01 -2.73
N ILE A 15 5.26 8.86 -2.41
CA ILE A 15 5.88 9.55 -1.27
C ILE A 15 5.92 11.06 -1.46
N GLU A 16 6.25 11.53 -2.66
CA GLU A 16 6.28 12.97 -2.97
C GLU A 16 4.89 13.60 -2.76
N LYS A 17 3.82 12.94 -3.21
CA LYS A 17 2.46 13.48 -3.11
C LYS A 17 1.81 13.23 -1.75
N CYS A 18 2.04 12.07 -1.15
CA CYS A 18 1.32 11.62 0.05
C CYS A 18 2.15 11.63 1.33
N GLY A 19 3.44 11.92 1.25
CA GLY A 19 4.38 11.94 2.38
C GLY A 19 5.04 10.59 2.63
N LYS A 20 6.04 10.58 3.52
CA LYS A 20 6.73 9.35 3.93
C LYS A 20 5.77 8.47 4.74
N PRO A 21 5.59 7.20 4.38
CA PRO A 21 4.76 6.29 5.14
C PRO A 21 5.54 5.70 6.33
N GLU A 22 4.77 5.18 7.29
CA GLU A 22 5.27 4.41 8.43
C GLU A 22 4.85 2.95 8.29
N VAL A 23 5.71 2.02 8.73
CA VAL A 23 5.39 0.60 8.75
C VAL A 23 4.34 0.32 9.82
N TYR A 24 3.22 -0.29 9.42
CA TYR A 24 2.18 -0.73 10.33
C TYR A 24 2.21 -2.24 10.50
N THR A 25 2.53 -2.68 11.71
CA THR A 25 2.48 -4.09 12.09
C THR A 25 1.07 -4.43 12.60
N LEU A 26 0.47 -5.49 12.05
CA LEU A 26 -0.82 -6.00 12.52
C LEU A 26 -0.64 -6.76 13.85
N TRP A 27 -0.84 -6.07 14.96
CA TRP A 27 -0.78 -6.66 16.31
C TRP A 27 -2.06 -7.40 16.71
N GLN A 28 -3.14 -7.17 16.00
CA GLN A 28 -4.45 -7.74 16.27
C GLN A 28 -5.19 -8.02 14.96
N LYS A 29 -6.32 -8.74 15.05
CA LYS A 29 -7.15 -9.01 13.87
C LYS A 29 -7.56 -7.69 13.21
N PRO A 30 -7.44 -7.55 11.87
CA PRO A 30 -7.79 -6.31 11.15
C PRO A 30 -9.19 -5.79 11.44
N SER A 31 -10.15 -6.70 11.70
CA SER A 31 -11.54 -6.35 12.04
C SER A 31 -11.70 -5.79 13.46
N ALA A 32 -10.81 -6.16 14.39
CA ALA A 32 -10.78 -5.64 15.75
C ALA A 32 -9.99 -4.32 15.86
N ASP A 33 -9.15 -4.04 14.87
CA ASP A 33 -8.28 -2.87 14.85
C ASP A 33 -9.01 -1.60 14.35
N ARG A 34 -9.59 -0.84 15.29
CA ARG A 34 -10.25 0.43 14.97
C ARG A 34 -9.32 1.45 14.31
N HIS A 35 -8.03 1.45 14.66
CA HIS A 35 -7.07 2.37 14.09
C HIS A 35 -6.84 2.05 12.62
N LEU A 36 -6.52 0.80 12.31
CA LEU A 36 -6.35 0.31 10.94
C LEU A 36 -7.62 0.56 10.11
N GLN A 37 -8.80 0.23 10.64
CA GLN A 37 -10.07 0.46 9.95
C GLN A 37 -10.29 1.95 9.62
N SER A 38 -9.89 2.85 10.52
CA SER A 38 -9.91 4.29 10.23
C SER A 38 -8.96 4.68 9.10
N GLN A 39 -7.74 4.15 9.08
CA GLN A 39 -6.78 4.43 8.00
C GLN A 39 -7.25 3.88 6.64
N ILE A 40 -7.88 2.70 6.64
CA ILE A 40 -8.50 2.12 5.42
C ILE A 40 -9.60 3.05 4.92
N LYS A 41 -10.53 3.48 5.79
CA LYS A 41 -11.62 4.40 5.42
C LYS A 41 -11.11 5.73 4.89
N ASN A 42 -10.00 6.22 5.42
CA ASN A 42 -9.36 7.46 4.96
C ASN A 42 -8.49 7.28 3.70
N ASN A 43 -8.44 6.07 3.14
CA ASN A 43 -7.58 5.70 2.00
C ASN A 43 -6.10 5.99 2.27
N ARG A 44 -5.61 5.75 3.48
CA ARG A 44 -4.21 6.02 3.88
C ARG A 44 -3.35 4.77 3.97
N LEU A 45 -3.96 3.60 3.84
CA LEU A 45 -3.25 2.32 3.92
C LEU A 45 -2.76 1.89 2.53
N LEU A 46 -1.50 1.50 2.42
CA LEU A 46 -0.94 0.79 1.28
C LEU A 46 -0.53 -0.62 1.75
N THR A 47 -0.95 -1.64 0.99
CA THR A 47 -0.51 -3.02 1.24
C THR A 47 0.51 -3.41 0.17
N ILE A 48 1.71 -3.76 0.60
CA ILE A 48 2.79 -4.30 -0.24
C ILE A 48 2.67 -5.82 -0.28
N GLN A 49 2.70 -6.37 -1.48
CA GLN A 49 2.60 -7.79 -1.76
C GLN A 49 3.64 -8.20 -2.79
N LYS A 50 4.05 -9.48 -2.76
CA LYS A 50 4.94 -10.07 -3.77
C LYS A 50 4.13 -10.74 -4.88
N SER A 51 4.53 -10.59 -6.14
CA SER A 51 3.99 -11.43 -7.22
C SER A 51 4.54 -12.85 -7.09
N GLU A 52 4.00 -13.78 -7.87
CA GLU A 52 4.53 -15.15 -7.98
C GLU A 52 5.99 -15.16 -8.44
N THR A 53 6.38 -14.17 -9.24
CA THR A 53 7.76 -13.93 -9.68
C THR A 53 8.65 -13.27 -8.63
N GLY A 54 8.15 -13.04 -7.41
CA GLY A 54 8.90 -12.43 -6.30
C GLY A 54 8.97 -10.90 -6.30
N THR A 55 8.47 -10.23 -7.33
CA THR A 55 8.50 -8.76 -7.45
C THR A 55 7.52 -8.11 -6.48
N GLU A 56 8.00 -7.16 -5.68
CA GLU A 56 7.16 -6.40 -4.76
C GLU A 56 6.35 -5.32 -5.48
N PHE A 57 5.07 -5.22 -5.13
CA PHE A 57 4.18 -4.18 -5.59
C PHE A 57 3.19 -3.78 -4.50
N GLY A 58 2.82 -2.50 -4.48
CA GLY A 58 1.83 -1.96 -3.58
C GLY A 58 0.45 -1.86 -4.22
N VAL A 59 -0.58 -2.02 -3.40
CA VAL A 59 -1.97 -1.73 -3.71
C VAL A 59 -2.58 -0.90 -2.60
N VAL A 60 -3.35 0.13 -2.97
CA VAL A 60 -4.06 0.98 -2.00
C VAL A 60 -5.16 0.18 -1.32
N GLY A 61 -5.29 0.35 -0.01
CA GLY A 61 -6.24 -0.37 0.84
C GLY A 61 -5.62 -1.58 1.53
N PHE A 62 -6.46 -2.28 2.31
CA PHE A 62 -6.08 -3.48 3.02
C PHE A 62 -6.29 -4.71 2.14
N LYS A 63 -5.26 -5.55 2.02
CA LYS A 63 -5.37 -6.89 1.43
C LYS A 63 -4.75 -7.90 2.38
N GLU A 64 -5.57 -8.84 2.83
CA GLU A 64 -5.10 -9.94 3.66
C GLU A 64 -4.32 -10.93 2.80
N ARG A 65 -2.99 -10.92 2.92
CA ARG A 65 -2.12 -11.92 2.31
C ARG A 65 -0.96 -12.25 3.24
N LYS A 66 -0.60 -13.53 3.31
CA LYS A 66 0.53 -14.01 4.11
C LYS A 66 1.82 -13.32 3.63
N GLY A 67 2.54 -12.68 4.55
CA GLY A 67 3.76 -11.93 4.25
C GLY A 67 3.53 -10.58 3.55
N ALA A 68 2.32 -10.04 3.58
CA ALA A 68 2.09 -8.66 3.17
C ALA A 68 2.59 -7.68 4.23
N SER A 69 3.14 -6.56 3.77
CA SER A 69 3.53 -5.45 4.64
C SER A 69 2.54 -4.31 4.48
N HIS A 70 2.20 -3.63 5.57
CA HIS A 70 1.28 -2.51 5.55
C HIS A 70 2.02 -1.22 5.85
N LEU A 71 1.73 -0.20 5.04
CA LEU A 71 2.28 1.13 5.18
C LEU A 71 1.14 2.13 5.37
N ILE A 72 1.24 2.99 6.38
CA ILE A 72 0.28 4.08 6.61
C ILE A 72 0.91 5.37 6.13
N PHE A 73 0.21 6.07 5.23
CA PHE A 73 0.60 7.38 4.75
C PHE A 73 -0.04 8.50 5.57
N PRO A 74 0.66 9.63 5.77
CA PRO A 74 0.08 10.78 6.45
C PRO A 74 -1.04 11.44 5.64
N LYS A 75 -1.02 11.33 4.31
CA LYS A 75 -2.07 11.83 3.41
C LYS A 75 -2.78 10.69 2.67
N SER A 76 -3.97 11.01 2.15
CA SER A 76 -4.79 10.06 1.40
C SER A 76 -4.15 9.63 0.07
N LEU A 77 -4.21 8.34 -0.21
CA LEU A 77 -3.77 7.65 -1.42
C LEU A 77 -4.88 7.51 -2.47
N LYS A 78 -6.06 8.13 -2.26
CA LYS A 78 -7.22 8.00 -3.17
C LYS A 78 -6.88 8.23 -4.65
N ARG A 79 -5.92 9.11 -4.95
CA ARG A 79 -5.44 9.38 -6.33
C ARG A 79 -4.73 8.18 -6.98
N PHE A 80 -4.18 7.29 -6.18
CA PHE A 80 -3.48 6.06 -6.59
C PHE A 80 -4.37 4.82 -6.45
N GLU A 81 -5.65 5.00 -6.14
CA GLU A 81 -6.62 3.91 -6.11
C GLU A 81 -6.69 3.23 -7.49
N ASN A 82 -6.84 1.90 -7.48
CA ASN A 82 -6.82 1.06 -8.69
C ASN A 82 -5.51 1.10 -9.50
N GLN A 83 -4.43 1.66 -8.93
CA GLN A 83 -3.10 1.64 -9.52
C GLN A 83 -2.21 0.62 -8.81
N ARG A 84 -1.28 0.03 -9.57
CA ARG A 84 -0.23 -0.81 -9.02
C ARG A 84 0.98 0.06 -8.71
N ILE A 85 1.32 0.18 -7.43
CA ILE A 85 2.51 0.89 -7.01
C ILE A 85 3.72 0.00 -7.24
N ILE A 86 4.69 0.47 -8.02
CA ILE A 86 5.88 -0.30 -8.41
C ILE A 86 7.17 0.39 -7.97
N GLY A 87 8.26 -0.38 -7.90
CA GLY A 87 9.56 0.12 -7.46
C GLY A 87 9.54 0.53 -5.99
N ILE A 88 9.06 -0.37 -5.13
CA ILE A 88 9.05 -0.16 -3.68
C ILE A 88 10.48 0.05 -3.21
N ASN A 89 10.75 1.20 -2.58
CA ASN A 89 12.02 1.47 -1.94
C ASN A 89 11.81 1.60 -0.43
N TRP A 90 12.27 0.58 0.30
CA TRP A 90 12.16 0.52 1.76
C TRP A 90 13.00 1.59 2.48
N GLU A 91 14.03 2.16 1.84
CA GLU A 91 14.83 3.25 2.40
C GLU A 91 14.04 4.57 2.55
N LEU A 92 12.91 4.69 1.85
CA LEU A 92 12.04 5.87 1.90
C LEU A 92 10.90 5.74 2.93
N VAL A 93 10.83 4.61 3.61
CA VAL A 93 9.87 4.33 4.69
C VAL A 93 10.50 4.73 6.02
N LYS A 94 9.69 5.32 6.90
CA LYS A 94 10.12 5.76 8.23
C LYS A 94 9.83 4.69 9.29
#